data_AF-A0A564W1R6-F1
#
_entry.id   AF-A0A564W1R6-F1
#
_cell.length_a   1.000
_cell.length_b   1.000
_cell.length_c   1.000
_cell.angle_alpha   90.00
_cell.angle_beta   90.00
_cell.angle_gamma   90.00
#
_symmetry.space_group_name_H-M   'P 1'
#
loop_
_entity.id
_entity.type
_entity.pdbx_description
1 polymer ?
#
loop_
_entity_poly.entity_id
_entity_poly.type
_entity_poly.pdbx_seq_one_letter_code
_entity_poly.pdbx_strand_id
1 'polypeptide(L)'
;MGDKLREIIDDESMDHMGFEEKIKLMLDAETIARSDRKVERLIRQARFEYKDASIEGIQYPPERKLSRDRVDRLAACRWVRDRETLIIISGTGSDKSYISLFVFNVM
;
A
#
# COMPACT_ATOMS: atom_id res chain seq x y z
N MET A 1 18.21 7.62 3.09
CA MET A 1 19.19 7.69 4.21
C MET A 1 19.75 9.09 4.48
N GLY A 2 20.31 9.80 3.48
CA GLY A 2 20.93 11.13 3.70
C GLY A 2 19.98 12.22 4.23
N ASP A 3 18.72 12.20 3.84
CA ASP A 3 17.75 13.22 4.30
C ASP A 3 17.34 13.00 5.76
N LYS A 4 17.18 11.75 6.20
CA LYS A 4 16.91 11.42 7.61
C LYS A 4 18.09 11.74 8.52
N LEU A 5 19.32 11.60 8.01
CA LEU A 5 20.52 12.01 8.74
C LEU A 5 20.54 13.53 8.97
N ARG A 6 20.17 14.34 7.97
CA ARG A 6 20.05 15.80 8.15
C ARG A 6 18.98 16.15 9.17
N GLU A 7 17.82 15.53 9.09
CA GLU A 7 16.73 15.75 10.06
C GLU A 7 17.17 15.43 11.50
N ILE A 8 17.93 14.35 11.71
CA ILE A 8 18.44 13.97 13.05
C ILE A 8 19.54 14.93 13.54
N ILE A 9 20.30 15.55 12.63
CA ILE A 9 21.37 16.51 12.97
C ILE A 9 20.78 17.90 13.24
N ASP A 10 19.74 18.29 12.50
CA ASP A 10 19.11 19.61 12.59
C ASP A 10 18.09 19.69 13.75
N ASP A 11 17.68 18.55 14.31
CA ASP A 11 16.75 18.47 15.43
C ASP A 11 17.51 18.33 16.77
N GLU A 12 17.69 19.45 17.46
CA GLU A 12 18.30 19.51 18.81
C GLU A 12 17.56 18.63 19.83
N SER A 13 16.27 18.34 19.59
CA SER A 13 15.53 17.43 20.46
C SER A 13 16.03 16.00 20.35
N MET A 14 16.81 15.62 19.34
CA MET A 14 17.33 14.26 19.15
C MET A 14 18.74 14.08 19.73
N ASP A 15 19.35 15.13 20.30
CA ASP A 15 20.72 15.07 20.84
C ASP A 15 20.88 14.28 22.13
N HIS A 16 19.78 14.05 22.84
CA HIS A 16 19.77 13.16 23.99
C HIS A 16 19.83 11.67 23.58
N MET A 17 19.59 11.34 22.31
CA MET A 17 19.63 9.95 21.83
C MET A 17 21.07 9.49 21.63
N GLY A 18 21.34 8.25 22.06
CA GLY A 18 22.62 7.59 21.82
C GLY A 18 22.88 7.39 20.33
N PHE A 19 24.17 7.25 19.97
CA PHE A 19 24.57 6.97 18.59
C PHE A 19 23.85 5.72 18.01
N GLU A 20 23.71 4.66 18.80
CA GLU A 20 23.04 3.43 18.38
C GLU A 20 21.55 3.66 18.08
N GLU A 21 20.87 4.51 18.85
CA GLU A 21 19.46 4.85 18.64
C GLU A 21 19.27 5.68 17.36
N LYS A 22 20.17 6.65 17.12
CA LYS A 22 20.20 7.43 15.87
C LYS A 22 20.42 6.51 14.65
N ILE A 23 21.31 5.52 14.74
CA ILE A 23 21.54 4.53 13.69
C ILE A 23 20.32 3.65 13.45
N LYS A 24 19.68 3.17 14.52
CA LYS A 24 18.45 2.36 14.42
C LYS A 24 17.33 3.13 13.73
N LEU A 25 17.10 4.38 14.10
CA LEU A 25 16.11 5.24 13.47
C LEU A 25 16.36 5.44 11.97
N MET A 26 17.62 5.63 11.57
CA MET A 26 18.00 5.74 10.16
C MET A 26 17.77 4.44 9.38
N LEU A 27 18.07 3.29 9.99
CA LEU A 27 17.84 1.97 9.40
C LEU A 27 16.35 1.69 9.20
N ASP A 28 15.52 2.03 10.20
CA ASP A 28 14.07 1.88 10.12
C ASP A 28 13.50 2.76 9.01
N ALA A 29 13.91 4.04 8.95
CA ALA A 29 13.48 4.96 7.89
C ALA A 29 13.88 4.47 6.49
N GLU A 30 15.09 3.95 6.31
CA GLU A 30 15.52 3.41 5.01
C GLU A 30 14.78 2.10 4.67
N THR A 31 14.47 1.27 5.67
CA THR A 31 13.70 0.03 5.47
C THR A 31 12.28 0.34 4.98
N ILE A 32 11.63 1.34 5.59
CA ILE A 32 10.32 1.85 5.14
C ILE A 32 10.44 2.40 3.71
N ALA A 33 11.37 3.32 3.46
CA ALA A 33 11.55 3.91 2.14
C ALA A 33 11.86 2.88 1.04
N ARG A 34 12.61 1.81 1.34
CA ARG A 34 12.85 0.70 0.40
C ARG A 34 11.59 -0.09 0.11
N SER A 35 10.77 -0.30 1.13
CA SER A 35 9.48 -1.00 0.99
C SER A 35 8.53 -0.17 0.12
N ASP A 36 8.45 1.14 0.35
CA ASP A 36 7.62 2.06 -0.43
C ASP A 36 8.07 2.11 -1.89
N ARG A 37 9.39 2.27 -2.16
CA ARG A 37 9.94 2.23 -3.52
C ARG A 37 9.64 0.90 -4.22
N LYS A 38 9.62 -0.22 -3.48
CA LYS A 38 9.29 -1.53 -4.04
C LYS A 38 7.81 -1.58 -4.45
N VAL A 39 6.91 -1.11 -3.59
CA VAL A 39 5.47 -1.03 -3.88
C VAL A 39 5.22 -0.13 -5.09
N GLU A 40 5.75 1.09 -5.10
CA GLU A 40 5.62 2.02 -6.24
C GLU A 40 6.14 1.42 -7.55
N ARG A 41 7.29 0.72 -7.51
CA ARG A 41 7.85 0.05 -8.68
C ARG A 41 6.91 -1.04 -9.19
N LEU A 42 6.35 -1.86 -8.30
CA LEU A 42 5.41 -2.93 -8.68
C LEU A 42 4.12 -2.34 -9.28
N ILE A 43 3.55 -1.30 -8.66
CA ILE A 43 2.39 -0.57 -9.19
C ILE A 43 2.69 -0.02 -10.59
N ARG A 44 3.86 0.60 -10.80
CA ARG A 44 4.27 1.14 -12.09
C ARG A 44 4.46 0.05 -13.14
N GLN A 45 5.02 -1.09 -12.76
CA GLN A 45 5.25 -2.23 -13.67
C GLN A 45 3.95 -2.91 -14.09
N ALA A 46 2.94 -2.91 -13.23
CA ALA A 46 1.64 -3.51 -13.54
C ALA A 46 0.81 -2.73 -14.58
N ARG A 47 1.26 -1.52 -14.99
CA ARG A 47 0.68 -0.71 -16.09
C ARG A 47 -0.83 -0.51 -15.98
N PHE A 48 -1.31 -0.32 -14.77
CA PHE A 48 -2.72 -0.15 -14.53
C PHE A 48 -3.25 1.18 -15.09
N GLU A 49 -4.49 1.16 -15.58
CA GLU A 49 -5.17 2.32 -16.15
C GLU A 49 -5.50 3.39 -15.08
N TYR A 50 -5.73 2.98 -13.82
CA TYR A 50 -6.05 3.88 -12.70
C TYR A 50 -5.07 3.75 -11.52
N LYS A 51 -3.91 4.40 -11.61
CA LYS A 51 -2.82 4.25 -10.62
C LYS A 51 -3.20 4.67 -9.19
N ASP A 52 -4.22 5.50 -9.04
CA ASP A 52 -4.68 6.06 -7.77
C ASP A 52 -5.91 5.33 -7.19
N ALA A 53 -6.14 4.07 -7.57
CA ALA A 53 -7.25 3.29 -7.02
C ALA A 53 -7.04 3.04 -5.52
N SER A 54 -8.00 3.47 -4.70
CA SER A 54 -8.00 3.32 -3.24
C SER A 54 -9.28 2.63 -2.76
N ILE A 55 -9.27 2.11 -1.52
CA ILE A 55 -10.50 1.58 -0.86
C ILE A 55 -11.60 2.64 -0.86
N GLU A 56 -11.20 3.87 -0.58
CA GLU A 56 -12.07 5.01 -0.37
C GLU A 56 -12.81 5.41 -1.66
N GLY A 57 -12.18 5.19 -2.81
CA GLY A 57 -12.80 5.44 -4.11
C GLY A 57 -13.77 4.35 -4.58
N ILE A 58 -13.94 3.24 -3.83
CA ILE A 58 -14.90 2.20 -4.18
C ILE A 58 -16.33 2.69 -3.92
N GLN A 59 -17.10 2.80 -4.99
CA GLN A 59 -18.53 3.05 -4.88
C GLN A 59 -19.31 1.76 -4.61
N TYR A 60 -20.26 1.84 -3.67
CA TYR A 60 -21.11 0.72 -3.25
C TYR A 60 -22.58 0.95 -3.66
N PRO A 61 -22.90 1.04 -4.98
CA PRO A 61 -24.29 1.16 -5.38
C PRO A 61 -25.04 -0.15 -5.07
N PRO A 62 -26.34 -0.09 -4.70
CA PRO A 62 -27.14 -1.26 -4.30
C PRO A 62 -27.14 -2.40 -5.33
N GLU A 63 -27.04 -2.06 -6.61
CA GLU A 63 -27.05 -2.97 -7.75
C GLU A 63 -25.79 -3.85 -7.83
N ARG A 64 -24.68 -3.40 -7.24
CA ARG A 64 -23.36 -4.04 -7.41
C ARG A 64 -23.14 -5.29 -6.55
N LYS A 65 -24.06 -5.59 -5.61
CA LYS A 65 -23.97 -6.70 -4.63
C LYS A 65 -22.59 -6.85 -3.97
N LEU A 66 -21.85 -5.75 -3.87
CA LEU A 66 -20.53 -5.68 -3.24
C LEU A 66 -20.73 -5.03 -1.88
N SER A 67 -20.46 -5.76 -0.81
CA SER A 67 -20.50 -5.21 0.55
C SER A 67 -19.14 -4.68 0.97
N ARG A 68 -19.12 -3.63 1.79
CA ARG A 68 -17.91 -3.09 2.40
C ARG A 68 -17.11 -4.16 3.15
N ASP A 69 -17.79 -5.00 3.91
CA ASP A 69 -17.18 -6.12 4.63
C ASP A 69 -16.41 -7.11 3.72
N ARG A 70 -16.90 -7.37 2.49
CA ARG A 70 -16.16 -8.21 1.53
C ARG A 70 -14.91 -7.50 1.01
N VAL A 71 -14.99 -6.20 0.76
CA VAL A 71 -13.84 -5.39 0.33
C VAL A 71 -12.78 -5.34 1.42
N ASP A 72 -13.17 -5.09 2.68
CA ASP A 72 -12.25 -5.04 3.81
C ASP A 72 -11.52 -6.38 4.02
N ARG A 73 -12.24 -7.51 3.82
CA ARG A 73 -11.62 -8.85 3.85
C ARG A 73 -10.59 -9.07 2.74
N LEU A 74 -10.84 -8.55 1.54
CA LEU A 74 -9.88 -8.61 0.44
C LEU A 74 -8.68 -7.69 0.68
N ALA A 75 -8.92 -6.50 1.24
CA ALA A 75 -7.91 -5.52 1.63
C ALA A 75 -6.94 -6.08 2.68
N ALA A 76 -7.42 -6.93 3.59
CA ALA A 76 -6.58 -7.58 4.59
C ALA A 76 -5.53 -8.55 4.00
N CYS A 77 -5.57 -8.82 2.69
CA CYS A 77 -4.59 -9.61 1.93
C CYS A 77 -4.28 -11.01 2.53
N ARG A 78 -5.19 -11.58 3.33
CA ARG A 78 -5.04 -12.93 3.90
C ARG A 78 -4.94 -13.98 2.80
N TRP A 79 -5.77 -13.85 1.76
CA TRP A 79 -5.74 -14.71 0.57
C TRP A 79 -4.36 -14.74 -0.12
N VAL A 80 -3.57 -13.65 -0.09
CA VAL A 80 -2.18 -13.64 -0.59
C VAL A 80 -1.29 -14.51 0.29
N ARG A 81 -1.39 -14.34 1.62
CA ARG A 81 -0.62 -15.10 2.61
C ARG A 81 -0.94 -16.59 2.56
N ASP A 82 -2.21 -16.90 2.40
CA ASP A 82 -2.75 -18.26 2.38
C ASP A 82 -2.67 -18.90 0.98
N ARG A 83 -2.13 -18.16 -0.01
CA ARG A 83 -1.95 -18.58 -1.41
C ARG A 83 -3.26 -18.98 -2.10
N GLU A 84 -4.34 -18.33 -1.73
CA GLU A 84 -5.67 -18.53 -2.33
C GLU A 84 -5.79 -17.72 -3.63
N THR A 85 -6.52 -18.26 -4.60
CA THR A 85 -6.76 -17.59 -5.88
C THR A 85 -8.01 -16.73 -5.83
N LEU A 86 -7.86 -15.44 -6.11
CA LEU A 86 -8.98 -14.51 -6.25
C LEU A 86 -9.48 -14.46 -7.70
N ILE A 87 -10.76 -14.77 -7.92
CA ILE A 87 -11.42 -14.66 -9.24
C ILE A 87 -12.47 -13.53 -9.19
N ILE A 88 -12.32 -12.53 -10.05
CA ILE A 88 -13.24 -11.39 -10.15
C ILE A 88 -14.10 -11.54 -11.41
N ILE A 89 -15.41 -11.71 -11.23
CA ILE A 89 -16.40 -11.85 -12.33
C ILE A 89 -17.40 -10.70 -12.25
N SER A 90 -17.69 -10.07 -13.38
CA SER A 90 -18.77 -9.05 -13.54
C SER A 90 -19.15 -8.91 -15.02
N GLY A 91 -20.14 -8.08 -15.34
CA GLY A 91 -20.48 -7.73 -16.74
C GLY A 91 -19.41 -6.86 -17.40
N THR A 92 -19.35 -6.81 -18.73
CA THR A 92 -18.52 -5.84 -19.46
C THR A 92 -18.89 -4.40 -19.10
N GLY A 93 -17.90 -3.54 -18.83
CA GLY A 93 -18.13 -2.12 -18.51
C GLY A 93 -18.44 -1.80 -17.04
N SER A 94 -18.26 -2.74 -16.11
CA SER A 94 -18.56 -2.54 -14.68
C SER A 94 -17.32 -2.57 -13.79
N ASP A 95 -16.46 -1.55 -13.88
CA ASP A 95 -15.21 -1.27 -13.10
C ASP A 95 -14.45 -2.46 -12.47
N LYS A 96 -14.41 -3.63 -13.12
CA LYS A 96 -13.63 -4.79 -12.65
C LYS A 96 -12.18 -4.42 -12.47
N SER A 97 -11.68 -3.64 -13.43
CA SER A 97 -10.32 -3.13 -13.43
C SER A 97 -10.06 -2.33 -12.18
N TYR A 98 -11.03 -1.55 -11.67
CA TYR A 98 -10.89 -0.78 -10.44
C TYR A 98 -10.80 -1.67 -9.20
N ILE A 99 -11.67 -2.69 -9.06
CA ILE A 99 -11.63 -3.62 -7.92
C ILE A 99 -10.35 -4.47 -7.95
N SER A 100 -9.96 -4.98 -9.12
CA SER A 100 -8.71 -5.72 -9.29
C SER A 100 -7.51 -4.87 -8.93
N LEU A 101 -7.52 -3.61 -9.34
CA LEU A 101 -6.44 -2.66 -9.13
C LEU A 101 -6.32 -2.24 -7.68
N PHE A 102 -7.46 -1.99 -7.05
CA PHE A 102 -7.52 -1.76 -5.61
C PHE A 102 -6.87 -2.93 -4.83
N VAL A 103 -7.31 -4.17 -5.09
CA VAL A 103 -6.79 -5.35 -4.38
C VAL A 103 -5.29 -5.53 -4.57
N PHE A 104 -4.76 -5.16 -5.74
CA PHE A 104 -3.32 -5.18 -6.01
C PHE A 104 -2.55 -4.00 -5.40
N ASN A 105 -3.19 -2.84 -5.16
CA ASN A 105 -2.54 -1.69 -4.54
C ASN A 105 -2.32 -1.89 -3.03
N VAL A 106 -3.16 -2.71 -2.39
CA VAL A 106 -3.04 -3.05 -0.96
C VAL A 106 -2.07 -4.22 -0.68
N MET A 107 -1.65 -4.94 -1.72
CA MET A 107 -0.65 -6.01 -1.63
C MET A 107 0.79 -5.46 -1.74
#